data_AF-A0A7G1IL08-F1
#
_entry.id   AF-A0A7G1IL08-F1
#
_cell.length_a   1.000
_cell.length_b   1.000
_cell.length_c   1.000
_cell.angle_alpha   90.00
_cell.angle_beta   90.00
_cell.angle_gamma   90.00
#
_symmetry.space_group_name_H-M   'P 1'
#
loop_
_entity.id
_entity.type
_entity.pdbx_description
1 polymer ?
#
loop_
_entity_poly.entity_id
_entity_poly.type
_entity_poly.pdbx_seq_one_letter_code
_entity_poly.pdbx_strand_id
1 'polypeptide(L)'
;MYQINYLRCIGCGLCIEACPTRALTMTNDYEMADDNRADLIYEKDRLLAPLLPEMTAPPHPRAPGATDKDYYLGNVTPNGVREPQQAGDLR
;
A
#
# COMPACT_ATOMS: atom_id res chain seq x y z
N MET A 1 8.12 2.24 17.96
CA MET A 1 8.21 3.43 17.10
C MET A 1 8.09 2.94 15.66
N TYR A 2 7.18 3.48 14.85
CA TYR A 2 7.05 3.13 13.43
C TYR A 2 7.21 4.43 12.63
N GLN A 3 8.33 4.54 11.93
CA GLN A 3 8.74 5.75 11.23
C GLN A 3 9.38 5.35 9.90
N ILE A 4 9.07 6.08 8.82
CA ILE A 4 9.75 5.95 7.54
C ILE A 4 10.49 7.26 7.26
N ASN A 5 11.81 7.17 7.18
CA ASN A 5 12.66 8.30 6.81
C ASN A 5 12.85 8.32 5.29
N TYR A 6 12.15 9.21 4.59
CA TYR A 6 12.18 9.31 3.13
C TYR A 6 13.51 9.85 2.58
N LEU A 7 14.35 10.48 3.42
CA LEU A 7 15.72 10.86 3.03
C LEU A 7 16.68 9.66 2.99
N ARG A 8 16.30 8.51 3.56
CA ARG A 8 17.08 7.26 3.55
C ARG A 8 16.41 6.14 2.76
N CYS A 9 15.10 6.25 2.53
CA CYS A 9 14.36 5.31 1.69
C CYS A 9 14.85 5.42 0.25
N ILE A 10 15.14 4.26 -0.37
CA ILE A 10 15.54 4.19 -1.79
C ILE A 10 14.40 3.71 -2.70
N GLY A 11 13.18 3.59 -2.16
CA GLY A 11 12.01 3.18 -2.94
C GLY A 11 12.06 1.75 -3.49
N CYS A 12 12.84 0.85 -2.89
CA CYS A 12 13.07 -0.50 -3.46
C CYS A 12 11.93 -1.49 -3.26
N GLY A 13 10.93 -1.20 -2.42
CA GLY A 13 9.82 -2.11 -2.16
C GLY A 13 10.14 -3.35 -1.29
N LEU A 14 11.36 -3.49 -0.76
CA LEU A 14 11.67 -4.66 0.09
C LEU A 14 10.80 -4.74 1.37
N CYS A 15 10.33 -3.59 1.87
CA CYS A 15 9.43 -3.54 3.02
C CYS A 15 8.04 -4.12 2.75
N ILE A 16 7.52 -4.00 1.52
CA ILE A 16 6.21 -4.56 1.16
C ILE A 16 6.30 -6.08 1.01
N GLU A 17 7.37 -6.57 0.38
CA GLU A 17 7.60 -8.02 0.21
C GLU A 17 7.88 -8.72 1.53
N ALA A 18 8.61 -8.07 2.44
CA ALA A 18 8.93 -8.64 3.74
C ALA A 18 7.73 -8.67 4.70
N CYS A 19 6.68 -7.88 4.47
CA CYS A 19 5.58 -7.75 5.42
C CYS A 19 4.59 -8.93 5.29
N PRO A 20 4.50 -9.84 6.27
CA PRO A 20 3.65 -11.04 6.16
C PRO A 20 2.15 -10.69 6.14
N THR A 21 1.79 -9.58 6.80
CA THR A 21 0.42 -9.09 6.94
C THR A 21 0.05 -8.00 5.94
N ARG A 22 0.98 -7.56 5.08
CA ARG A 22 0.75 -6.51 4.06
C ARG A 22 0.23 -5.20 4.65
N ALA A 23 0.82 -4.78 5.76
CA ALA A 23 0.47 -3.52 6.42
C ALA A 23 0.97 -2.27 5.67
N LEU A 24 1.92 -2.45 4.74
CA LEU A 24 2.48 -1.39 3.91
C LEU A 24 2.16 -1.67 2.44
N THR A 25 1.87 -0.60 1.70
CA THR A 25 1.76 -0.61 0.24
C THR A 25 2.53 0.58 -0.33
N MET A 26 2.91 0.50 -1.60
CA MET A 26 3.47 1.63 -2.33
C MET A 26 2.32 2.43 -2.94
N THR A 27 2.33 3.75 -2.77
CA THR A 27 1.44 4.65 -3.52
C THR A 27 2.12 5.09 -4.82
N ASN A 28 1.34 5.70 -5.71
CA ASN A 28 1.86 6.32 -6.93
C ASN A 28 2.17 7.82 -6.72
N ASP A 29 2.28 8.27 -5.46
CA ASP A 29 2.57 9.67 -5.15
C ASP A 29 4.07 9.92 -5.32
N TYR A 30 4.42 10.86 -6.18
CA TYR A 30 5.82 11.23 -6.47
C TYR A 30 6.14 12.70 -6.13
N GLU A 31 5.13 13.51 -5.81
CA GLU A 31 5.27 14.93 -5.51
C GLU A 31 5.42 15.18 -3.99
N MET A 32 6.46 14.59 -3.40
CA MET A 32 6.71 14.63 -1.93
C MET A 32 7.95 15.46 -1.56
N ALA A 33 8.38 16.37 -2.42
CA ALA A 33 9.54 17.22 -2.16
C ALA A 33 9.19 18.27 -1.08
N ASP A 34 10.09 18.42 -0.11
CA ASP A 34 9.96 19.39 0.98
C ASP A 34 11.33 20.04 1.27
N ASP A 35 11.34 21.25 1.80
CA ASP A 35 12.55 22.01 2.13
C ASP A 35 13.03 21.79 3.58
N ASN A 36 12.18 21.18 4.43
CA ASN A 36 12.53 20.82 5.78
C ASN A 36 12.78 19.31 5.94
N ARG A 37 13.96 18.97 6.46
CA ARG A 37 14.36 17.56 6.68
C ARG A 37 13.45 16.82 7.65
N ALA A 38 12.87 17.51 8.64
CA ALA A 38 12.01 16.89 9.63
C ALA A 38 10.68 16.43 9.01
N ASP A 39 10.18 17.15 7.99
CA ASP A 39 8.92 16.83 7.34
C ASP A 39 8.99 15.56 6.47
N LEU A 40 10.19 15.17 6.04
CA LEU A 40 10.46 13.94 5.28
C LEU A 40 10.64 12.70 6.18
N ILE A 41 10.36 12.84 7.47
CA ILE A 41 10.39 11.74 8.44
C ILE A 41 8.94 11.46 8.85
N TYR A 42 8.33 10.45 8.23
CA TYR A 42 6.92 10.17 8.42
C TYR A 42 6.73 9.27 9.62
N GLU A 43 5.93 9.76 10.56
CA GLU A 43 5.46 9.00 11.72
C GLU A 43 4.13 8.30 11.41
N LYS A 44 3.67 7.48 12.35
CA LYS A 44 2.46 6.66 12.24
C LYS A 44 1.25 7.45 11.72
N ASP A 45 1.02 8.66 12.21
CA ASP A 45 -0.12 9.50 11.83
C ASP A 45 -0.11 9.91 10.34
N ARG A 46 1.07 10.14 9.75
CA ARG A 46 1.21 10.41 8.31
C ARG A 46 1.17 9.16 7.43
N LEU A 47 1.47 7.98 8.01
CA LEU A 47 1.51 6.71 7.28
C LEU A 47 0.15 5.99 7.21
N LEU A 48 -0.81 6.34 8.07
CA LEU A 48 -2.10 5.65 8.13
C LEU A 48 -3.08 6.19 7.09
N ALA A 49 -3.55 5.29 6.23
CA ALA A 49 -4.66 5.57 5.31
C ALA A 49 -6.03 5.41 6.02
N PRO A 50 -7.06 6.19 5.64
CA PRO A 50 -8.41 6.02 6.16
C PRO A 50 -9.07 4.74 5.62
N LEU A 51 -9.99 4.17 6.41
CA LEU A 51 -10.86 3.09 5.95
C LEU A 51 -11.97 3.66 5.05
N LEU A 52 -12.13 3.10 3.86
CA LEU A 52 -13.27 3.39 2.98
C LEU A 52 -14.53 2.65 3.47
N PRO A 53 -15.76 3.12 3.13
CA PRO A 53 -17.02 2.61 3.69
C PRO A 53 -17.25 1.09 3.60
N GLU A 54 -16.62 0.43 2.63
CA GLU A 54 -16.77 -1.01 2.36
C GLU A 54 -15.54 -1.84 2.77
N MET A 55 -14.57 -1.24 3.47
CA MET A 55 -13.36 -1.92 3.94
C MET A 55 -13.60 -2.58 5.29
N THR A 56 -13.10 -3.81 5.46
CA THR A 56 -13.06 -4.46 6.77
C THR A 56 -11.93 -3.84 7.60
N ALA A 57 -12.20 -3.48 8.85
CA ALA A 57 -11.18 -2.92 9.73
C ALA A 57 -10.08 -3.97 10.06
N PRO A 58 -8.79 -3.61 10.00
CA PRO A 58 -7.71 -4.50 10.42
C PRO A 58 -7.67 -4.65 11.97
N PRO A 59 -7.16 -5.79 12.48
CA PRO A 59 -6.63 -6.92 11.74
C PRO A 59 -7.74 -7.87 11.25
N HIS A 60 -7.69 -8.25 9.98
CA HIS A 60 -8.58 -9.26 9.39
C HIS A 60 -7.76 -10.25 8.56
N PRO A 61 -8.23 -11.50 8.37
CA PRO A 61 -7.57 -12.43 7.46
C PRO A 61 -7.65 -11.92 6.02
N ARG A 62 -6.81 -12.49 5.16
CA ARG A 62 -6.90 -12.23 3.72
C ARG A 62 -8.25 -12.69 3.18
N ALA A 63 -8.82 -11.90 2.26
CA ALA A 63 -9.90 -12.30 1.38
C ALA A 63 -9.63 -13.70 0.80
N PRO A 64 -10.58 -14.64 0.93
CA PRO A 64 -10.43 -16.01 0.44
C PRO A 64 -10.10 -16.04 -1.06
N GLY A 65 -9.12 -16.87 -1.44
CA GLY A 65 -8.72 -17.05 -2.84
C GLY A 65 -7.86 -15.91 -3.44
N ALA A 66 -7.60 -14.83 -2.70
CA ALA A 66 -6.80 -13.71 -3.19
C ALA A 66 -5.29 -13.99 -3.12
N THR A 67 -4.59 -13.69 -4.21
CA THR A 67 -3.11 -13.69 -4.28
C THR A 67 -2.53 -12.36 -3.83
N ASP A 68 -1.21 -12.27 -3.70
CA ASP A 68 -0.54 -11.04 -3.24
C ASP A 68 -0.69 -9.92 -4.26
N LYS A 69 -0.64 -10.28 -5.55
CA LYS A 69 -0.86 -9.34 -6.66
C LYS A 69 -2.25 -8.72 -6.61
N ASP A 70 -3.26 -9.46 -6.16
CA ASP A 70 -4.64 -8.95 -6.07
C ASP A 70 -4.79 -7.83 -5.04
N TYR A 71 -3.99 -7.85 -3.96
CA TYR A 71 -3.96 -6.75 -2.99
C TYR A 71 -3.26 -5.52 -3.56
N TYR A 72 -2.10 -5.70 -4.19
CA TYR A 72 -1.32 -4.59 -4.73
C TYR A 72 -1.98 -3.92 -5.94
N LEU A 73 -2.74 -4.67 -6.74
CA LEU A 73 -3.48 -4.14 -7.88
C LEU A 73 -4.89 -3.64 -7.53
N GLY A 74 -5.33 -3.79 -6.27
CA GLY A 74 -6.67 -3.35 -5.85
C GLY A 74 -7.82 -4.18 -6.42
N ASN A 75 -7.57 -5.47 -6.71
CA ASN A 75 -8.59 -6.39 -7.24
C ASN A 75 -9.51 -6.96 -6.14
N VAL A 76 -9.15 -6.83 -4.87
CA VAL A 76 -9.96 -7.31 -3.73
C VAL A 76 -11.12 -6.36 -3.45
N THR A 77 -12.34 -6.88 -3.48
CA THR A 77 -13.59 -6.14 -3.21
C THR A 77 -14.43 -6.83 -2.15
N PRO A 78 -15.47 -6.17 -1.61
CA PRO A 78 -16.42 -6.81 -0.71
C PRO A 78 -17.10 -8.05 -1.31
N ASN A 79 -17.25 -8.10 -2.64
CA ASN A 79 -17.89 -9.20 -3.36
C ASN A 79 -16.90 -10.30 -3.81
N GLY A 80 -15.63 -10.21 -3.41
CA GLY A 80 -14.57 -11.14 -3.81
C GLY A 80 -13.47 -10.50 -4.65
N VAL A 81 -12.60 -11.33 -5.24
CA VAL A 81 -11.49 -10.90 -6.09
C VAL A 81 -11.99 -10.70 -7.52
N ARG A 82 -11.81 -9.49 -8.07
CA ARG A 82 -12.10 -9.21 -9.48
C ARG A 82 -11.15 -10.01 -10.37
N GLU A 83 -11.66 -10.56 -11.47
CA GLU A 83 -10.79 -11.10 -12.52
C GLU A 83 -9.90 -9.97 -13.07
N PRO A 84 -8.59 -10.19 -13.25
CA PRO A 84 -7.72 -9.19 -13.84
C PRO A 84 -8.22 -8.89 -15.26
N GLN A 85 -8.67 -7.65 -15.49
CA GLN A 85 -8.88 -7.15 -16.84
C GLN A 85 -7.55 -7.34 -17.58
N GLN A 86 -7.57 -8.12 -18.67
CA GLN A 86 -6.40 -8.32 -19.53
C GLN A 86 -5.77 -6.94 -19.79
N ALA A 87 -4.55 -6.73 -19.29
CA ALA A 87 -3.71 -5.63 -19.72
C ALA A 87 -3.31 -5.89 -21.18
N GLY A 88 -4.27 -5.69 -22.08
CA GLY A 88 -4.14 -5.79 -23.52
C GLY A 88 -4.67 -4.49 -24.12
N ASP A 89 -3.87 -3.89 -24.98
CA ASP A 89 -4.11 -2.65 -25.73
C ASP A 89 -3.90 -1.31 -25.00
N LEU A 90 -2.63 -1.03 -24.68
CA LEU A 90 -2.06 0.24 -25.16
C LEU A 90 -0.71 -0.04 -25.83
N ARG A 91 -0.72 0.12 -27.16
CA ARG A 91 0.50 0.27 -27.97
C ARG A 91 1.10 1.65 -27.74
#